data_AF-A0A953DTJ8-F1
#
_entry.id   AF-A0A953DTJ8-F1
#
_cell.length_a   1.000
_cell.length_b   1.000
_cell.length_c   1.000
_cell.angle_alpha   90.00
_cell.angle_beta   90.00
_cell.angle_gamma   90.00
#
_symmetry.space_group_name_H-M   'P 1'
#
loop_
_entity.id
_entity.type
_entity.pdbx_description
1 polymer ?
#
loop_
_entity_poly.entity_id
_entity_poly.type
_entity_poly.pdbx_seq_one_letter_code
_entity_poly.pdbx_strand_id
1 'polypeptide(L)'
;MKRLVIVWVGLGLGFLAGCKKGAEAPPPSEENAAEQEAATAGDDSEAPPPAEEKLVVTDELMNRFLDYWEKSLESTQTALKDLGEMAKEAKEKGGATGEAHAMVGSNAIAERAEAQHEALLKQYNLTEFQVGELQALVTGIGAQLLIAKQTKPDEMIAQLRKAAANAPPEEKAETERQIAELEKSFAEQKTFKEQREQYGDAAVDIALKHQDRILKIHEKAFGVRLK
;
A
#
# COMPACT_ATOMS: atom_id res chain seq x y z
N MET A 1 26.04 9.58 10.47
CA MET A 1 25.63 8.79 9.29
C MET A 1 24.38 8.00 9.66
N LYS A 2 23.20 8.61 9.46
CA LYS A 2 21.90 7.98 9.74
C LYS A 2 21.45 7.23 8.47
N ARG A 3 20.98 6.00 8.66
CA ARG A 3 20.63 5.05 7.60
C ARG A 3 19.45 5.59 6.78
N LEU A 4 19.66 5.74 5.47
CA LEU A 4 18.63 5.95 4.46
C LEU A 4 17.70 4.73 4.45
N VAL A 5 16.46 4.90 4.87
CA VAL A 5 15.38 3.94 4.62
C VAL A 5 14.75 4.33 3.30
N ILE A 6 15.32 3.82 2.21
CA ILE A 6 14.70 3.83 0.88
C ILE A 6 13.66 2.71 0.87
N VAL A 7 12.40 3.06 1.12
CA VAL A 7 11.27 2.20 0.77
C VAL A 7 10.20 3.08 0.13
N TRP A 8 10.35 3.36 -1.15
CA TRP A 8 9.22 3.70 -2.01
C TRP A 8 9.45 3.03 -3.37
N VAL A 9 8.40 2.35 -3.84
CA VAL A 9 8.32 1.42 -4.99
C VAL A 9 8.79 0.00 -4.69
N GLY A 10 7.89 -0.80 -4.11
CA GLY A 10 8.12 -2.22 -3.91
C GLY A 10 6.95 -2.98 -3.30
N LEU A 11 5.73 -2.81 -3.82
CA LEU A 11 4.64 -3.74 -3.48
C LEU A 11 3.83 -4.06 -4.75
N GLY A 12 4.05 -5.26 -5.27
CA GLY A 12 3.19 -5.84 -6.31
C GLY A 12 3.91 -6.55 -7.45
N LEU A 13 4.83 -7.49 -7.19
CA LEU A 13 5.15 -8.60 -8.10
C LEU A 13 6.08 -9.60 -7.40
N GLY A 14 5.51 -10.65 -6.80
CA GLY A 14 6.32 -11.71 -6.22
C GLY A 14 5.60 -12.65 -5.26
N PHE A 15 4.43 -13.19 -5.62
CA PHE A 15 3.87 -14.33 -4.89
C PHE A 15 3.17 -15.32 -5.82
N LEU A 16 3.84 -15.73 -6.90
CA LEU A 16 3.49 -16.94 -7.65
C LEU A 16 4.76 -17.56 -8.26
N ALA A 17 5.49 -18.37 -7.48
CA ALA A 17 6.38 -19.41 -8.00
C ALA A 17 6.73 -20.46 -6.92
N GLY A 18 5.96 -21.57 -6.92
CA GLY A 18 6.48 -22.95 -6.92
C GLY A 18 7.42 -23.46 -5.82
N CYS A 19 6.92 -24.44 -5.06
CA CYS A 19 7.66 -25.47 -4.32
C CYS A 19 8.85 -26.08 -5.09
N LYS A 20 10.00 -26.30 -4.42
CA LYS A 20 10.67 -27.63 -4.27
C LYS A 20 11.87 -27.62 -3.30
N LYS A 21 11.75 -28.41 -2.22
CA LYS A 21 12.75 -29.37 -1.70
C LYS A 21 14.04 -28.84 -1.03
N GLY A 22 13.97 -28.81 0.30
CA GLY A 22 14.84 -29.54 1.23
C GLY A 22 16.29 -29.10 1.41
N ALA A 23 16.68 -28.75 2.65
CA ALA A 23 17.72 -29.43 3.41
C ALA A 23 17.96 -28.71 4.76
N GLU A 24 17.93 -29.53 5.82
CA GLU A 24 18.58 -29.43 7.14
C GLU A 24 19.13 -28.08 7.68
N ALA A 25 18.63 -27.74 8.86
CA ALA A 25 19.34 -26.95 9.86
C ALA A 25 20.47 -27.77 10.50
N PRO A 26 21.62 -27.16 10.86
CA PRO A 26 22.45 -27.63 11.95
C PRO A 26 22.27 -26.77 13.23
N PRO A 27 22.44 -27.39 14.43
CA PRO A 27 22.09 -26.83 15.74
C PRO A 27 23.15 -25.86 16.32
N PRO A 28 22.84 -25.16 17.43
CA PRO A 28 23.76 -24.21 18.06
C PRO A 28 24.89 -24.94 18.81
N SER A 29 26.09 -24.41 18.71
CA SER A 29 27.24 -24.77 19.55
C SER A 29 27.46 -23.64 20.55
N GLU A 30 27.14 -23.90 21.82
CA GLU A 30 27.66 -23.15 22.95
C GLU A 30 29.14 -23.51 23.21
N GLU A 31 29.78 -22.68 24.03
CA GLU A 31 31.01 -22.91 24.79
C GLU A 31 32.33 -22.35 24.22
N ASN A 32 32.72 -21.17 24.72
CA ASN A 32 33.91 -21.04 25.57
C ASN A 32 33.86 -19.75 26.40
N ALA A 33 34.08 -19.92 27.71
CA ALA A 33 34.17 -18.88 28.72
C ALA A 33 35.63 -18.46 28.94
N ALA A 34 35.87 -17.17 29.25
CA ALA A 34 36.73 -16.71 30.36
C ALA A 34 36.89 -15.16 30.36
N GLU A 35 36.44 -14.56 31.46
CA GLU A 35 36.99 -13.40 32.21
C GLU A 35 37.54 -12.16 31.48
N GLN A 36 36.97 -10.98 31.78
CA GLN A 36 37.47 -10.12 32.88
C GLN A 36 36.54 -8.93 33.16
N GLU A 37 36.34 -8.66 34.45
CA GLU A 37 35.56 -7.56 35.01
C GLU A 37 36.11 -6.16 34.67
N ALA A 38 35.21 -5.20 34.46
CA ALA A 38 35.34 -3.85 35.00
C ALA A 38 33.96 -3.21 35.10
N ALA A 39 33.57 -2.91 36.34
CA ALA A 39 32.32 -2.24 36.68
C ALA A 39 32.26 -0.80 36.14
N THR A 40 31.14 -0.45 35.52
CA THR A 40 30.53 0.87 35.70
C THR A 40 29.01 0.69 35.74
N ALA A 41 28.43 1.07 36.87
CA ALA A 41 27.01 1.27 37.03
C ALA A 41 26.51 2.26 35.98
N GLY A 42 25.71 1.77 35.04
CA GLY A 42 24.81 2.54 34.20
C GLY A 42 23.41 2.03 34.50
N ASP A 43 22.62 2.89 35.12
CA ASP A 43 21.18 2.74 35.31
C ASP A 43 20.52 2.75 33.92
N ASP A 44 20.57 1.61 33.21
CA ASP A 44 19.72 1.35 32.05
C ASP A 44 18.32 0.99 32.56
N SER A 45 17.65 2.01 33.10
CA SER A 45 16.21 2.06 33.06
C SER A 45 15.85 2.17 31.58
N GLU A 46 15.73 1.02 30.92
CA GLU A 46 15.18 0.90 29.58
C GLU A 46 13.78 1.51 29.65
N ALA A 47 13.69 2.78 29.24
CA ALA A 47 12.43 3.48 29.15
C ALA A 47 11.51 2.59 28.31
N PRO A 48 10.25 2.33 28.75
CA PRO A 48 9.33 1.55 27.95
C PRO A 48 9.28 2.17 26.54
N PRO A 49 9.20 1.34 25.49
CA PRO A 49 9.15 1.84 24.12
C PRO A 49 8.11 2.96 24.04
N PRO A 50 8.41 4.07 23.35
CA PRO A 50 7.49 5.20 23.27
C PRO A 50 6.14 4.64 22.86
N ALA A 51 5.11 4.89 23.69
CA ALA A 51 3.77 4.38 23.45
C ALA A 51 3.41 4.67 21.99
N GLU A 52 3.06 3.62 21.24
CA GLU A 52 2.70 3.73 19.83
C GLU A 52 1.64 4.83 19.72
N GLU A 53 2.01 5.95 19.10
CA GLU A 53 1.13 7.11 18.99
C GLU A 53 -0.02 6.72 18.06
N LYS A 54 -1.15 6.30 18.64
CA LYS A 54 -2.29 5.87 17.84
C LYS A 54 -2.85 7.06 17.07
N LEU A 55 -2.84 6.96 15.73
CA LEU A 55 -3.36 8.01 14.87
C LEU A 55 -4.87 8.24 15.14
N VAL A 56 -5.22 9.47 15.52
CA VAL A 56 -6.63 9.90 15.58
C VAL A 56 -7.03 10.50 14.24
N VAL A 57 -7.84 9.75 13.48
CA VAL A 57 -8.35 10.21 12.19
C VAL A 57 -9.51 11.17 12.41
N THR A 58 -9.40 12.37 11.86
CA THR A 58 -10.47 13.38 11.81
C THR A 58 -10.83 13.69 10.37
N ASP A 59 -12.00 14.29 10.14
CA ASP A 59 -12.42 14.70 8.78
C ASP A 59 -11.46 15.72 8.17
N GLU A 60 -10.99 16.69 8.97
CA GLU A 60 -10.02 17.69 8.56
C GLU A 60 -8.66 17.05 8.19
N LEU A 61 -8.18 16.09 8.99
CA LEU A 61 -6.94 15.38 8.69
C LEU A 61 -7.06 14.56 7.40
N MET A 62 -8.19 13.84 7.23
CA MET A 62 -8.45 13.07 6.02
C MET A 62 -8.48 13.97 4.78
N ASN A 63 -9.17 15.12 4.83
CA ASN A 63 -9.20 16.07 3.71
C ASN A 63 -7.81 16.57 3.32
N ARG A 64 -7.01 17.02 4.30
CA ARG A 64 -5.63 17.48 4.07
C ARG A 64 -4.76 16.38 3.46
N PHE A 65 -4.91 15.16 3.95
CA PHE A 65 -4.22 14.00 3.39
C PHE A 65 -4.66 13.68 1.96
N LEU A 66 -5.95 13.72 1.63
CA LEU A 66 -6.42 13.46 0.27
C LEU A 66 -5.97 14.55 -0.72
N ASP A 67 -5.95 15.82 -0.30
CA ASP A 67 -5.37 16.92 -1.09
C ASP A 67 -3.87 16.70 -1.34
N TYR A 68 -3.14 16.33 -0.28
CA TYR A 68 -1.73 15.95 -0.36
C TYR A 68 -1.53 14.78 -1.33
N TRP A 69 -2.36 13.73 -1.25
CA TRP A 69 -2.19 12.54 -2.07
C TRP A 69 -2.42 12.81 -3.54
N GLU A 70 -3.45 13.59 -3.88
CA GLU A 70 -3.72 14.02 -5.26
C GLU A 70 -2.54 14.78 -5.86
N LYS A 71 -1.94 15.70 -5.10
CA LYS A 71 -0.79 16.50 -5.53
C LYS A 71 0.48 15.66 -5.61
N SER A 72 0.70 14.77 -4.65
CA SER A 72 1.82 13.83 -4.65
C SER A 72 1.79 12.92 -5.88
N LEU A 73 0.62 12.45 -6.30
CA LEU A 73 0.45 11.69 -7.54
C LEU A 73 0.76 12.51 -8.79
N GLU A 74 0.38 13.79 -8.84
CA GLU A 74 0.74 14.69 -9.95
C GLU A 74 2.26 14.91 -10.05
N SER A 75 2.91 15.09 -8.89
CA SER A 75 4.36 15.19 -8.77
C SER A 75 5.04 13.91 -9.28
N THR A 76 4.58 12.75 -8.82
CA THR A 76 5.09 11.45 -9.23
C THR A 76 4.91 11.22 -10.73
N GLN A 77 3.75 11.54 -11.29
CA GLN A 77 3.51 11.43 -12.74
C GLN A 77 4.43 12.34 -13.57
N THR A 78 4.79 13.51 -13.04
CA THR A 78 5.74 14.42 -13.69
C THR A 78 7.15 13.86 -13.62
N ALA A 79 7.59 13.38 -12.45
CA ALA A 79 8.89 12.73 -12.29
C ALA A 79 9.04 11.50 -13.20
N LEU A 80 7.99 10.69 -13.37
CA LEU A 80 8.00 9.53 -14.28
C LEU A 80 8.12 9.94 -15.75
N LYS A 81 7.52 11.08 -16.16
CA LYS A 81 7.70 11.61 -17.51
C LYS A 81 9.12 12.10 -17.73
N ASP A 82 9.66 12.88 -16.79
CA ASP A 82 11.04 13.38 -16.83
C ASP A 82 12.03 12.19 -16.91
N LEU A 83 11.82 11.14 -16.12
CA LEU A 83 12.62 9.91 -16.18
C LEU A 83 12.51 9.22 -17.56
N GLY A 84 11.31 9.16 -18.13
CA GLY A 84 11.08 8.58 -19.45
C GLY A 84 11.74 9.36 -20.59
N GLU A 85 11.75 10.69 -20.50
CA GLU A 85 12.46 11.56 -21.45
C GLU A 85 13.98 11.41 -21.31
N MET A 86 14.48 11.45 -20.08
CA MET A 86 15.90 11.23 -19.77
C MET A 86 16.38 9.86 -20.27
N ALA A 87 15.59 8.80 -20.11
CA ALA A 87 15.94 7.46 -20.61
C ALA A 87 16.05 7.41 -22.14
N LYS A 88 15.23 8.19 -22.87
CA LYS A 88 15.34 8.30 -24.33
C LYS A 88 16.63 9.01 -24.73
N GLU A 89 16.94 10.14 -24.11
CA GLU A 89 18.18 10.89 -24.38
C GLU A 89 19.45 10.08 -24.06
N ALA A 90 19.43 9.34 -22.95
CA ALA A 90 20.53 8.44 -22.58
C ALA A 90 20.76 7.37 -23.65
N LYS A 91 19.68 6.80 -24.20
CA LYS A 91 19.75 5.82 -25.30
C LYS A 91 20.31 6.43 -26.58
N GLU A 92 19.96 7.68 -26.90
CA GLU A 92 20.49 8.40 -28.07
C GLU A 92 21.98 8.71 -27.94
N LYS A 93 22.44 9.06 -26.73
CA LYS A 93 23.87 9.31 -26.45
C LYS A 93 24.71 8.03 -26.52
N GLY A 94 24.18 6.91 -26.03
CA GLY A 94 24.82 5.60 -26.07
C GLY A 94 26.08 5.46 -25.22
N GLY A 95 26.46 4.20 -24.94
CA GLY A 95 27.66 3.84 -24.19
C GLY A 95 27.79 4.54 -22.83
N ALA A 96 29.03 4.75 -22.38
CA ALA A 96 29.34 5.36 -21.08
C ALA A 96 28.80 6.79 -20.91
N THR A 97 28.63 7.54 -22.02
CA THR A 97 28.08 8.90 -21.98
C THR A 97 26.57 8.88 -21.72
N GLY A 98 25.85 7.94 -22.32
CA GLY A 98 24.45 7.69 -22.02
C GLY A 98 24.22 7.25 -20.57
N GLU A 99 25.04 6.33 -20.07
CA GLU A 99 24.96 5.84 -18.68
C GLU A 99 25.21 6.95 -17.66
N ALA A 100 26.25 7.78 -17.86
CA ALA A 100 26.53 8.91 -16.99
C ALA A 100 25.40 9.95 -17.01
N HIS A 101 24.83 10.25 -18.19
CA HIS A 101 23.67 11.13 -18.32
C HIS A 101 22.46 10.59 -17.55
N ALA A 102 22.20 9.29 -17.67
CA ALA A 102 21.09 8.64 -17.00
C ALA A 102 21.21 8.72 -15.47
N MET A 103 22.39 8.42 -14.94
CA MET A 103 22.65 8.45 -13.49
C MET A 103 22.52 9.86 -12.91
N VAL A 104 23.12 10.86 -13.54
CA VAL A 104 23.03 12.25 -13.06
C VAL A 104 21.59 12.76 -13.16
N GLY A 105 20.91 12.46 -14.27
CA GLY A 105 19.52 12.83 -14.48
C GLY A 105 18.58 12.18 -13.47
N SER A 106 18.73 10.87 -13.20
CA SER A 106 17.89 10.17 -12.23
C SER A 106 18.09 10.70 -10.81
N ASN A 107 19.33 11.02 -10.41
CA ASN A 107 19.61 11.59 -9.10
C ASN A 107 18.97 12.98 -8.95
N ALA A 108 19.10 13.85 -9.96
CA ALA A 108 18.48 15.17 -9.92
C ALA A 108 16.94 15.12 -9.88
N ILE A 109 16.33 14.13 -10.54
CA ILE A 109 14.88 13.91 -10.46
C ILE A 109 14.49 13.40 -9.06
N ALA A 110 15.26 12.48 -8.47
CA ALA A 110 15.02 11.96 -7.13
C ALA A 110 15.11 13.06 -6.06
N GLU A 111 16.17 13.89 -6.10
CA GLU A 111 16.34 15.03 -5.19
C GLU A 111 15.18 16.03 -5.30
N ARG A 112 14.71 16.30 -6.52
CA ARG A 112 13.55 17.17 -6.75
C ARG A 112 12.27 16.55 -6.19
N ALA A 113 12.07 15.25 -6.38
CA ALA A 113 10.90 14.54 -5.87
C ALA A 113 10.86 14.54 -4.33
N GLU A 114 12.00 14.33 -3.68
CA GLU A 114 12.13 14.41 -2.22
C GLU A 114 11.84 15.84 -1.70
N ALA A 115 12.42 16.87 -2.33
CA ALA A 115 12.15 18.25 -1.96
C ALA A 115 10.67 18.64 -2.15
N GLN A 116 10.02 18.14 -3.19
CA GLN A 116 8.58 18.34 -3.42
C GLN A 116 7.74 17.62 -2.36
N HIS A 117 8.08 16.38 -2.02
CA HIS A 117 7.43 15.62 -0.96
C HIS A 117 7.50 16.36 0.38
N GLU A 118 8.68 16.81 0.80
CA GLU A 118 8.84 17.60 2.03
C GLU A 118 8.05 18.92 1.99
N ALA A 119 8.01 19.59 0.84
CA ALA A 119 7.25 20.82 0.67
C ALA A 119 5.75 20.58 0.79
N LEU A 120 5.25 19.47 0.23
CA LEU A 120 3.85 19.08 0.33
C LEU A 120 3.48 18.73 1.78
N LEU A 121 4.32 17.97 2.51
CA LEU A 121 4.09 17.70 3.93
C LEU A 121 3.92 18.99 4.75
N LYS A 122 4.81 19.96 4.54
CA LYS A 122 4.74 21.27 5.19
C LYS A 122 3.49 22.05 4.78
N GLN A 123 3.17 22.06 3.48
CA GLN A 123 2.01 22.78 2.93
C GLN A 123 0.68 22.28 3.52
N TYR A 124 0.53 20.97 3.67
CA TYR A 124 -0.69 20.35 4.19
C TYR A 124 -0.65 20.12 5.72
N ASN A 125 0.44 20.54 6.37
CA ASN A 125 0.68 20.37 7.80
C ASN A 125 0.49 18.89 8.21
N LEU A 126 1.15 18.00 7.48
CA LEU A 126 1.15 16.55 7.68
C LEU A 126 2.53 16.08 8.15
N THR A 127 2.54 15.06 8.99
CA THR A 127 3.77 14.32 9.32
C THR A 127 3.91 13.09 8.43
N GLU A 128 5.15 12.58 8.29
CA GLU A 128 5.40 11.30 7.60
C GLU A 128 4.59 10.16 8.20
N PHE A 129 4.48 10.13 9.53
CA PHE A 129 3.67 9.14 10.25
C PHE A 129 2.19 9.21 9.83
N GLN A 130 1.61 10.42 9.81
CA GLN A 130 0.22 10.62 9.39
C GLN A 130 0.01 10.19 7.94
N VAL A 131 0.94 10.51 7.03
CA VAL A 131 0.85 10.10 5.63
C VAL A 131 0.92 8.59 5.50
N GLY A 132 1.86 7.93 6.18
CA GLY A 132 2.01 6.48 6.12
C GLY A 132 0.76 5.74 6.59
N GLU A 133 0.25 6.10 7.77
CA GLU A 133 -0.94 5.48 8.37
C GLU A 133 -2.21 5.75 7.54
N LEU A 134 -2.43 7.01 7.14
CA LEU A 134 -3.61 7.36 6.32
C LEU A 134 -3.53 6.70 4.96
N GLN A 135 -2.35 6.63 4.34
CA GLN A 135 -2.18 5.97 3.06
C GLN A 135 -2.48 4.48 3.15
N ALA A 136 -2.02 3.78 4.18
CA ALA A 136 -2.34 2.38 4.40
C ALA A 136 -3.85 2.17 4.57
N LEU A 137 -4.51 2.98 5.41
CA LEU A 137 -5.95 2.95 5.62
C LEU A 137 -6.74 3.15 4.31
N VAL A 138 -6.49 4.26 3.59
CA VAL A 138 -7.24 4.58 2.38
C VAL A 138 -6.94 3.62 1.23
N THR A 139 -5.74 3.04 1.17
CA THR A 139 -5.37 2.08 0.12
C THR A 139 -6.11 0.77 0.33
N GLY A 140 -6.20 0.29 1.57
CA GLY A 140 -7.01 -0.90 1.90
C GLY A 140 -8.49 -0.69 1.56
N ILE A 141 -9.06 0.44 1.97
CA ILE A 141 -10.47 0.79 1.68
C ILE A 141 -10.68 0.94 0.17
N GLY A 142 -9.83 1.73 -0.50
CA GLY A 142 -9.97 2.03 -1.91
C GLY A 142 -9.81 0.81 -2.81
N ALA A 143 -8.93 -0.14 -2.47
CA ALA A 143 -8.79 -1.40 -3.18
C ALA A 143 -10.08 -2.23 -3.10
N GLN A 144 -10.68 -2.38 -1.91
CA GLN A 144 -11.94 -3.11 -1.75
C GLN A 144 -13.10 -2.42 -2.48
N LEU A 145 -13.19 -1.09 -2.41
CA LEU A 145 -14.19 -0.32 -3.15
C LEU A 145 -14.03 -0.47 -4.67
N LEU A 146 -12.78 -0.46 -5.16
CA LEU A 146 -12.48 -0.62 -6.59
C LEU A 146 -12.90 -2.01 -7.07
N ILE A 147 -12.59 -3.05 -6.31
CA ILE A 147 -13.01 -4.43 -6.59
C ILE A 147 -14.54 -4.53 -6.60
N ALA A 148 -15.23 -3.95 -5.61
CA ALA A 148 -16.69 -3.95 -5.56
C ALA A 148 -17.32 -3.23 -6.76
N LYS A 149 -16.74 -2.10 -7.18
CA LYS A 149 -17.20 -1.35 -8.35
C LYS A 149 -16.97 -2.10 -9.66
N GLN A 150 -15.88 -2.85 -9.78
CA GLN A 150 -15.55 -3.64 -10.98
C GLN A 150 -16.35 -4.94 -11.10
N THR A 151 -16.48 -5.67 -9.99
CA THR A 151 -17.13 -6.99 -9.97
C THR A 151 -18.65 -6.89 -10.05
N LYS A 152 -19.22 -5.73 -9.67
CA LYS A 152 -20.66 -5.50 -9.55
C LYS A 152 -21.38 -6.70 -8.91
N PRO A 153 -21.05 -7.03 -7.64
CA PRO A 153 -21.45 -8.27 -6.98
C PRO A 153 -22.92 -8.63 -7.15
N ASP A 154 -23.79 -7.64 -6.96
CA ASP A 154 -25.23 -7.82 -6.98
C ASP A 154 -25.74 -8.18 -8.39
N GLU A 155 -25.18 -7.56 -9.45
CA GLU A 155 -25.49 -7.91 -10.84
C GLU A 155 -24.99 -9.32 -11.19
N MET A 156 -23.78 -9.67 -10.73
CA MET A 156 -23.19 -11.00 -10.96
C MET A 156 -24.01 -12.09 -10.27
N ILE A 157 -24.38 -11.89 -9.00
CA ILE A 157 -25.23 -12.81 -8.23
C ILE A 157 -26.61 -12.95 -8.91
N ALA A 158 -27.21 -11.86 -9.37
CA ALA A 158 -28.49 -11.92 -10.09
C ALA A 158 -28.40 -12.74 -11.39
N GLN A 159 -27.31 -12.63 -12.13
CA GLN A 159 -27.08 -13.44 -13.33
C GLN A 159 -26.88 -14.92 -13.00
N LEU A 160 -26.11 -15.24 -11.96
CA LEU A 160 -25.91 -16.62 -11.49
C LEU A 160 -27.21 -17.25 -11.02
N ARG A 161 -28.05 -16.51 -10.27
CA ARG A 161 -29.39 -16.98 -9.87
C ARG A 161 -30.29 -17.27 -11.07
N LYS A 162 -30.26 -16.41 -12.08
CA LYS A 162 -31.02 -16.62 -13.32
C LYS A 162 -30.52 -17.85 -14.10
N ALA A 163 -29.22 -18.10 -14.11
CA ALA A 163 -28.64 -19.30 -14.71
C ALA A 163 -29.04 -20.56 -13.92
N ALA A 164 -28.93 -20.54 -12.60
CA ALA A 164 -29.32 -21.63 -11.70
C ALA A 164 -30.80 -22.02 -11.84
N ALA A 165 -31.68 -21.03 -12.09
CA ALA A 165 -33.10 -21.28 -12.31
C ALA A 165 -33.39 -22.14 -13.57
N ASN A 166 -32.48 -22.13 -14.55
CA ASN A 166 -32.60 -22.89 -15.80
C ASN A 166 -31.68 -24.13 -15.87
N ALA A 167 -30.92 -24.41 -14.80
CA ALA A 167 -29.99 -25.52 -14.74
C ALA A 167 -30.70 -26.85 -14.40
N PRO A 168 -30.12 -28.01 -14.80
CA PRO A 168 -30.56 -29.32 -14.34
C PRO A 168 -30.58 -29.42 -12.80
N PRO A 169 -31.46 -30.24 -12.21
CA PRO A 169 -31.59 -30.35 -10.74
C PRO A 169 -30.29 -30.71 -10.01
N GLU A 170 -29.43 -31.52 -10.63
CA GLU A 170 -28.13 -31.93 -10.07
C GLU A 170 -27.14 -30.76 -9.97
N GLU A 171 -27.16 -29.83 -10.92
CA GLU A 171 -26.28 -28.65 -10.96
C GLU A 171 -26.84 -27.48 -10.14
N LYS A 172 -28.17 -27.44 -9.95
CA LYS A 172 -28.85 -26.37 -9.24
C LYS A 172 -28.42 -26.28 -7.78
N ALA A 173 -28.31 -27.41 -7.08
CA ALA A 173 -27.93 -27.43 -5.67
C ALA A 173 -26.49 -26.91 -5.45
N GLU A 174 -25.55 -27.32 -6.31
CA GLU A 174 -24.16 -26.84 -6.23
C GLU A 174 -24.06 -25.35 -6.60
N THR A 175 -24.79 -24.92 -7.63
CA THR A 175 -24.80 -23.51 -8.04
C THR A 175 -25.38 -22.59 -6.95
N GLU A 176 -26.46 -22.99 -6.28
CA GLU A 176 -27.03 -22.25 -5.16
C GLU A 176 -26.06 -22.18 -3.97
N ARG A 177 -25.29 -23.24 -3.70
CA ARG A 177 -24.23 -23.23 -2.69
C ARG A 177 -23.15 -22.20 -3.02
N GLN A 178 -22.69 -22.17 -4.27
CA GLN A 178 -21.70 -21.20 -4.72
C GLN A 178 -22.23 -19.76 -4.68
N ILE A 179 -23.50 -19.54 -5.02
CA ILE A 179 -24.15 -18.23 -4.89
C ILE A 179 -24.14 -17.77 -3.43
N ALA A 180 -24.50 -18.65 -2.49
CA ALA A 180 -24.50 -18.32 -1.06
C ALA A 180 -23.08 -18.01 -0.52
N GLU A 181 -22.07 -18.75 -0.97
CA GLU A 181 -20.66 -18.48 -0.63
C GLU A 181 -20.19 -17.13 -1.18
N LEU A 182 -20.57 -16.79 -2.42
CA LEU A 182 -20.27 -15.50 -3.03
C LEU A 182 -20.98 -14.35 -2.29
N GLU A 183 -22.26 -14.49 -1.96
CA GLU A 183 -23.00 -13.51 -1.17
C GLU A 183 -22.34 -13.24 0.18
N LYS A 184 -21.91 -14.31 0.87
CA LYS A 184 -21.18 -14.18 2.12
C LYS A 184 -19.85 -13.46 1.93
N SER A 185 -19.05 -13.85 0.93
CA SER A 185 -17.76 -13.23 0.63
C SER A 185 -17.89 -11.73 0.31
N PHE A 186 -18.88 -11.36 -0.50
CA PHE A 186 -19.14 -9.94 -0.81
C PHE A 186 -19.70 -9.15 0.38
N ALA A 187 -20.51 -9.77 1.22
CA ALA A 187 -20.96 -9.15 2.47
C ALA A 187 -19.79 -8.88 3.41
N GLU A 188 -18.86 -9.84 3.56
CA GLU A 188 -17.65 -9.70 4.37
C GLU A 188 -16.74 -8.58 3.84
N GLN A 189 -16.54 -8.48 2.52
CA GLN A 189 -15.77 -7.38 1.91
C GLN A 189 -16.36 -6.00 2.21
N LYS A 190 -17.68 -5.87 2.28
CA LYS A 190 -18.34 -4.59 2.62
C LYS A 190 -18.14 -4.17 4.07
N THR A 191 -17.65 -5.05 4.95
CA THR A 191 -17.47 -4.74 6.38
C THR A 191 -16.20 -3.95 6.68
N PHE A 192 -15.18 -4.04 5.82
CA PHE A 192 -13.84 -3.48 6.07
C PHE A 192 -13.25 -3.95 7.41
N LYS A 193 -13.49 -5.22 7.77
CA LYS A 193 -13.14 -5.78 9.09
C LYS A 193 -11.68 -5.55 9.47
N GLU A 194 -10.74 -5.85 8.58
CA GLU A 194 -9.30 -5.67 8.82
C GLU A 194 -8.96 -4.21 9.14
N GLN A 195 -9.51 -3.27 8.36
CA GLN A 195 -9.29 -1.83 8.58
C GLN A 195 -9.92 -1.36 9.89
N ARG A 196 -11.09 -1.92 10.26
CA ARG A 196 -11.76 -1.62 11.53
C ARG A 196 -10.99 -2.16 12.74
N GLU A 197 -10.39 -3.35 12.61
CA GLU A 197 -9.54 -3.93 13.66
C GLU A 197 -8.26 -3.10 13.87
N GLN A 198 -7.63 -2.63 12.79
CA GLN A 198 -6.38 -1.87 12.86
C GLN A 198 -6.60 -0.40 13.28
N TYR A 199 -7.53 0.30 12.64
CA TYR A 199 -7.69 1.76 12.79
C TYR A 199 -8.89 2.16 13.66
N GLY A 200 -9.81 1.22 13.94
CA GLY A 200 -11.06 1.47 14.65
C GLY A 200 -12.18 1.96 13.74
N ASP A 201 -13.42 1.77 14.21
CA ASP A 201 -14.64 2.10 13.45
C ASP A 201 -14.72 3.56 13.03
N ALA A 202 -14.38 4.49 13.93
CA ALA A 202 -14.46 5.92 13.66
C ALA A 202 -13.56 6.37 12.50
N ALA A 203 -12.34 5.79 12.40
CA ALA A 203 -11.41 6.11 11.33
C ALA A 203 -11.89 5.59 9.98
N VAL A 204 -12.40 4.36 9.95
CA VAL A 204 -12.98 3.75 8.75
C VAL A 204 -14.22 4.52 8.31
N ASP A 205 -15.11 4.88 9.22
CA ASP A 205 -16.32 5.64 8.90
C ASP A 205 -15.99 7.02 8.34
N ILE A 206 -14.94 7.68 8.84
CA ILE A 206 -14.45 8.94 8.25
C ILE A 206 -13.93 8.69 6.83
N ALA A 207 -13.09 7.68 6.61
CA ALA A 207 -12.59 7.36 5.27
C ALA A 207 -13.73 7.03 4.29
N LEU A 208 -14.75 6.28 4.73
CA LEU A 208 -15.92 5.92 3.91
C LEU A 208 -16.79 7.12 3.55
N LYS A 209 -16.83 8.20 4.35
CA LYS A 209 -17.46 9.47 3.94
C LYS A 209 -16.80 10.07 2.70
N HIS A 210 -15.50 9.78 2.50
CA HIS A 210 -14.69 10.24 1.37
C HIS A 210 -14.51 9.20 0.27
N GLN A 211 -15.29 8.11 0.28
CA GLN A 211 -15.12 6.96 -0.61
C GLN A 211 -15.04 7.32 -2.10
N ASP A 212 -15.86 8.27 -2.58
CA ASP A 212 -15.87 8.66 -3.99
C ASP A 212 -14.57 9.36 -4.40
N ARG A 213 -14.01 10.16 -3.48
CA ARG A 213 -12.74 10.85 -3.70
C ARG A 213 -11.59 9.84 -3.66
N ILE A 214 -11.59 8.94 -2.68
CA ILE A 214 -10.61 7.86 -2.55
C ILE A 214 -10.61 6.99 -3.83
N LEU A 215 -11.79 6.61 -4.33
CA LEU A 215 -11.93 5.85 -5.58
C LEU A 215 -11.36 6.59 -6.79
N LYS A 216 -11.69 7.88 -6.96
CA LYS A 216 -11.14 8.69 -8.06
C LYS A 216 -9.60 8.77 -8.00
N ILE A 217 -9.05 8.93 -6.80
CA ILE A 217 -7.60 8.96 -6.59
C ILE A 217 -6.99 7.60 -6.95
N HIS A 218 -7.60 6.49 -6.56
CA HIS A 218 -7.16 5.14 -6.93
C HIS A 218 -7.21 4.90 -8.44
N GLU A 219 -8.31 5.27 -9.09
CA GLU A 219 -8.45 5.19 -10.55
C GLU A 219 -7.32 5.97 -11.25
N LYS A 220 -6.98 7.17 -10.75
CA LYS A 220 -5.86 7.99 -11.24
C LYS A 220 -4.50 7.33 -10.98
N ALA A 221 -4.30 6.76 -9.80
CA ALA A 221 -3.03 6.14 -9.40
C ALA A 221 -2.72 4.86 -10.19
N PHE A 222 -3.72 4.01 -10.42
CA PHE A 222 -3.57 2.74 -11.15
C PHE A 222 -3.81 2.86 -12.66
N GLY A 223 -4.14 4.06 -13.17
CA GLY A 223 -4.44 4.27 -14.58
C GLY A 223 -5.71 3.54 -15.06
N VAL A 224 -6.57 3.12 -14.14
CA VAL A 224 -7.80 2.40 -14.41
C VAL A 224 -8.91 3.42 -14.60
N ARG A 225 -9.38 3.63 -15.85
CA ARG A 225 -10.63 4.36 -16.09
C ARG A 225 -11.79 3.37 -16.07
N LEU A 226 -12.60 3.42 -15.01
CA LEU A 226 -13.87 2.70 -14.98
C LEU A 226 -14.84 3.43 -15.91
N LYS A 227 -15.39 2.71 -16.89
CA LYS A 227 -16.40 3.21 -17.83
C LYS A 227 -17.79 3.10 -17.24
#